data_AF-F8A2U1-F1
#
_entry.id   AF-F8A2U1-F1
#
_cell.length_a   1.000
_cell.length_b   1.000
_cell.length_c   1.000
_cell.angle_alpha   90.00
_cell.angle_beta   90.00
_cell.angle_gamma   90.00
#
_symmetry.space_group_name_H-M   'P 1'
#
loop_
_entity.id
_entity.type
_entity.pdbx_description
1 polymer ?
#
loop_
_entity_poly.entity_id
_entity_poly.type
_entity_poly.pdbx_seq_one_letter_code
_entity_poly.pdbx_strand_id
1 'polypeptide(L)'
;MDPLCGGTRAAYFTVTGQWSKAWFYNPLGPLAVIGVAAMALRATLGFAAHRWLVVDLVVSSRTTRFACALGVLAAFALGVRQQFLVDLLL
;
A
#
# COMPACT_ATOMS: atom_id res chain seq x y z
N MET A 1 3.72 17.49 7.66
CA MET A 1 4.34 16.37 6.92
C MET A 1 3.32 15.83 5.93
N ASP A 2 3.59 15.92 4.63
CA ASP A 2 2.65 15.43 3.61
C ASP A 2 2.50 13.91 3.64
N PRO A 3 1.30 13.36 3.35
CA PRO A 3 1.01 11.92 3.40
C PRO A 3 1.95 11.09 2.51
N LEU A 4 2.43 11.69 1.41
CA LEU A 4 3.41 11.07 0.51
C LEU A 4 4.78 10.90 1.17
N CYS A 5 5.23 11.81 2.03
CA CYS A 5 6.53 11.73 2.69
C CYS A 5 6.60 10.52 3.65
N GLY A 6 5.52 10.27 4.40
CA GLY A 6 5.39 9.07 5.24
C GLY A 6 5.32 7.78 4.40
N GLY A 7 4.70 7.82 3.22
CA GLY A 7 4.66 6.71 2.26
C GLY A 7 6.04 6.32 1.75
N THR A 8 6.84 7.28 1.29
CA THR A 8 8.20 7.04 0.79
C THR A 8 9.11 6.43 1.87
N ARG A 9 9.00 6.93 3.11
CA ARG A 9 9.77 6.40 4.25
C ARG A 9 9.35 4.99 4.63
N ALA A 10 8.04 4.71 4.62
CA ALA A 10 7.52 3.38 4.87
C ALA A 10 7.97 2.38 3.80
N ALA A 11 7.93 2.77 2.51
CA ALA A 11 8.42 1.93 1.42
C ALA A 11 9.91 1.59 1.58
N TYR A 12 10.75 2.58 1.92
CA TYR A 12 12.16 2.35 2.22
C TYR A 12 12.36 1.36 3.38
N PHE A 13 11.61 1.51 4.47
CA PHE A 13 11.68 0.58 5.60
C PHE A 13 11.17 -0.82 5.24
N THR A 14 10.17 -0.95 4.37
CA THR A 14 9.73 -2.25 3.87
C THR A 14 10.82 -2.95 3.09
N VAL A 15 11.45 -2.25 2.14
CA VAL A 15 12.51 -2.83 1.30
C VAL A 15 13.76 -3.18 2.09
N THR A 16 14.09 -2.40 3.13
CA THR A 16 15.21 -2.67 4.04
C THR A 16 14.89 -3.68 5.15
N GLY A 17 13.72 -4.32 5.13
CA GLY A 17 13.32 -5.35 6.08
C GLY A 17 12.94 -4.83 7.48
N GLN A 18 12.80 -3.52 7.66
CA GLN A 18 12.40 -2.88 8.91
C GLN A 18 10.86 -2.74 9.00
N TRP A 19 10.16 -3.87 8.95
CA TRP A 19 8.70 -3.95 8.86
C TRP A 19 7.95 -3.19 9.96
N SER A 20 8.41 -3.28 11.21
CA SER A 20 7.81 -2.56 12.34
C SER A 20 7.85 -1.04 12.15
N LYS A 21 8.97 -0.51 11.64
CA LYS A 21 9.10 0.91 11.32
C LYS A 21 8.25 1.29 10.11
N ALA A 22 8.23 0.45 9.08
CA ALA A 22 7.40 0.67 7.89
C ALA A 22 5.92 0.82 8.27
N TRP A 23 5.42 -0.10 9.11
CA TRP A 23 4.04 -0.07 9.60
C TRP A 23 3.75 1.16 10.46
N PHE A 24 4.70 1.54 11.33
CA PHE A 24 4.54 2.70 12.20
C PHE A 24 4.43 4.02 11.41
N TYR A 25 5.23 4.18 10.35
CA TYR A 25 5.22 5.37 9.50
C TYR A 25 3.97 5.40 8.61
N ASN A 26 3.71 4.32 7.86
CA ASN A 26 2.54 4.22 7.01
C ASN A 26 2.23 2.74 6.68
N PRO A 27 1.15 2.13 7.22
CA PRO A 27 0.76 0.75 6.93
C PRO A 27 0.42 0.52 5.45
N LEU A 28 0.08 1.55 4.66
CA LEU A 28 -0.10 1.42 3.22
C LEU A 28 1.23 1.18 2.48
N GLY A 29 2.36 1.58 3.06
CA GLY A 29 3.70 1.39 2.47
C GLY A 29 4.04 -0.08 2.22
N PRO A 30 4.03 -0.95 3.27
CA PRO A 30 4.25 -2.38 3.11
C PRO A 30 3.31 -3.04 2.11
N LEU A 31 2.01 -2.71 2.16
CA LEU A 31 1.01 -3.27 1.25
C LEU A 31 1.29 -2.88 -0.21
N ALA A 32 1.65 -1.63 -0.46
CA ALA A 32 2.01 -1.15 -1.80
C ALA A 32 3.27 -1.86 -2.33
N VAL A 33 4.31 -2.00 -1.51
CA VAL A 33 5.55 -2.69 -1.90
C VAL A 33 5.30 -4.16 -2.24
N ILE A 34 4.50 -4.86 -1.42
CA ILE A 34 4.09 -6.24 -1.71
C ILE A 34 3.30 -6.33 -3.01
N GLY A 35 2.35 -5.42 -3.23
CA GLY A 35 1.56 -5.37 -4.46
C GLY A 35 2.43 -5.18 -5.71
N VAL A 36 3.38 -4.24 -5.66
CA VAL A 36 4.34 -4.03 -6.77
C VAL A 36 5.23 -5.25 -6.98
N ALA A 37 5.75 -5.86 -5.92
CA ALA A 37 6.57 -7.06 -6.01
C ALA A 37 5.80 -8.24 -6.64
N ALA A 38 4.54 -8.43 -6.26
CA ALA A 38 3.68 -9.45 -6.85
C ALA A 38 3.40 -9.19 -8.34
N MET A 39 3.16 -7.93 -8.72
CA MET A 39 2.98 -7.57 -10.15
C MET A 39 4.26 -7.78 -10.95
N ALA A 40 5.43 -7.42 -10.39
CA ALA A 40 6.72 -7.67 -11.02
C ALA A 40 7.01 -9.17 -11.15
N LEU A 41 6.70 -9.96 -10.13
CA LEU A 41 6.81 -11.42 -10.18
C LEU A 41 5.89 -12.03 -11.26
N ARG A 42 4.64 -11.58 -11.34
CA ARG A 42 3.71 -12.02 -12.39
C ARG A 42 4.24 -11.67 -13.79
N ALA A 43 4.77 -10.46 -13.97
CA ALA A 43 5.31 -10.02 -15.25
C ALA A 43 6.56 -10.82 -15.65
N THR A 44 7.47 -11.06 -14.71
CA THR A 44 8.70 -11.86 -14.95
C THR A 44 8.38 -13.31 -15.28
N LEU A 45 7.45 -13.93 -14.53
CA LEU A 45 6.96 -15.28 -14.84
C LEU A 45 6.26 -15.35 -16.20
N GLY A 46 5.43 -14.35 -16.51
CA GLY A 46 4.72 -14.28 -17.78
C GLY A 46 5.64 -14.13 -18.99
N PHE A 47 6.69 -13.31 -18.83
CA PHE A 47 7.74 -13.15 -19.82
C PHE A 47 8.56 -14.44 -19.99
N ALA A 48 9.03 -15.04 -18.89
CA ALA A 48 9.87 -16.24 -18.92
C ALA A 48 9.13 -17.49 -19.43
N ALA A 49 7.85 -17.65 -19.08
CA ALA A 49 7.04 -18.80 -19.49
C ALA A 49 6.34 -18.58 -20.84
N HIS A 50 6.47 -17.40 -21.46
CA HIS A 50 5.68 -16.95 -22.61
C HIS A 50 4.16 -17.15 -22.43
N ARG A 51 3.69 -17.19 -21.19
CA ARG A 51 2.30 -17.44 -20.81
C ARG A 51 1.87 -16.38 -19.82
N TRP A 52 0.92 -15.56 -20.23
CA TRP A 52 0.39 -14.53 -19.34
C TRP A 52 -0.60 -15.15 -18.36
N LEU A 53 -0.30 -15.09 -17.06
CA LEU A 53 -1.26 -15.46 -16.01
C LEU A 53 -2.41 -14.46 -16.03
N VAL A 54 -3.56 -14.84 -16.58
CA VAL A 54 -4.81 -14.07 -16.48
C VAL A 54 -5.52 -14.52 -15.21
N VAL A 55 -5.76 -13.58 -14.30
CA VAL A 55 -6.52 -13.81 -13.08
C VAL A 55 -7.81 -13.05 -13.24
N ASP A 56 -8.88 -13.75 -13.60
CA ASP A 56 -10.23 -13.18 -13.66
C ASP A 56 -10.80 -13.13 -12.24
N LEU A 57 -10.62 -11.99 -11.60
CA LEU A 57 -11.17 -11.74 -10.28
C LEU A 57 -12.63 -11.28 -10.42
N VAL A 58 -13.57 -12.23 -10.31
CA VAL A 58 -15.01 -11.89 -10.26
C VAL A 58 -15.34 -11.35 -8.87
N VAL A 59 -15.15 -10.05 -8.70
CA VAL A 59 -15.50 -9.35 -7.46
C VAL A 59 -16.87 -8.72 -7.62
N SER A 60 -17.77 -8.97 -6.66
CA SER A 60 -19.08 -8.33 -6.63
C SER A 60 -18.93 -6.80 -6.56
N SER A 61 -19.73 -6.06 -7.32
CA SER A 61 -19.77 -4.59 -7.28
C SER A 61 -19.98 -4.03 -5.88
N ARG A 62 -20.68 -4.79 -5.01
CA ARG A 62 -20.88 -4.43 -3.61
C ARG A 62 -19.57 -4.51 -2.82
N THR A 63 -18.81 -5.59 -2.99
CA THR A 63 -17.50 -5.80 -2.36
C THR A 63 -16.49 -4.76 -2.81
N THR A 64 -16.45 -4.43 -4.11
CA THR A 64 -15.57 -3.37 -4.64
C THR A 64 -15.92 -2.02 -4.03
N ARG A 65 -17.21 -1.66 -3.95
CA ARG A 65 -17.65 -0.42 -3.31
C ARG A 65 -17.27 -0.36 -1.83
N PHE A 66 -17.46 -1.46 -1.10
CA PHE A 66 -17.05 -1.54 0.31
C PHE A 66 -15.53 -1.42 0.47
N ALA A 67 -14.74 -2.10 -0.37
CA ALA A 67 -13.28 -2.03 -0.33
C ALA A 67 -12.79 -0.61 -0.65
N CYS A 68 -13.36 0.05 -1.66
CA CYS A 68 -13.07 1.45 -1.97
C CYS A 68 -13.44 2.39 -0.82
N ALA A 69 -14.64 2.24 -0.25
CA ALA A 69 -15.08 3.06 0.89
C ALA A 69 -14.15 2.87 2.09
N LEU A 70 -13.78 1.63 2.40
CA LEU A 70 -12.83 1.31 3.47
C LEU A 70 -11.44 1.89 3.18
N GLY A 71 -10.97 1.83 1.93
CA GLY A 71 -9.69 2.41 1.52
C GLY A 71 -9.67 3.93 1.66
N VAL A 72 -10.75 4.61 1.27
CA VAL A 72 -10.91 6.07 1.46
C VAL A 72 -10.93 6.42 2.94
N LEU A 73 -11.70 5.68 3.74
CA LEU A 73 -11.78 5.90 5.19
C LEU A 73 -10.44 5.66 5.89
N ALA A 74 -9.70 4.62 5.48
CA ALA A 74 -8.36 4.35 5.97
C ALA A 74 -7.37 5.46 5.58
N ALA A 75 -7.41 5.95 4.35
CA ALA A 75 -6.59 7.06 3.89
C ALA A 75 -6.92 8.35 4.67
N PHE A 76 -8.20 8.61 4.92
CA PHE A 76 -8.64 9.75 5.73
C PHE A 76 -8.15 9.65 7.17
N ALA A 77 -8.33 8.50 7.83
CA ALA A 77 -7.83 8.26 9.18
C ALA A 77 -6.30 8.38 9.26
N LEU A 78 -5.58 7.97 8.21
CA LEU A 78 -4.14 8.15 8.11
C LEU A 78 -3.76 9.64 8.06
N GLY A 79 -4.47 10.43 7.25
CA GLY A 79 -4.28 11.88 7.14
C GLY A 79 -4.53 12.58 8.48
N VAL A 80 -5.60 12.22 9.18
CA VAL A 80 -5.91 12.73 10.52
C VAL A 80 -4.79 12.40 11.52
N ARG A 81 -4.34 11.14 11.55
CA ARG A 81 -3.19 10.73 12.40
C ARG A 81 -1.93 11.53 12.06
N GLN A 82 -1.68 11.80 10.79
CA GLN A 82 -0.51 12.56 10.34
C GLN A 82 -0.60 14.04 10.69
N GLN A 83 -1.79 14.63 10.74
CA GLN A 83 -2.00 16.00 11.23
C GLN A 83 -1.74 16.11 12.74
N PHE A 84 -2.28 15.18 13.55
CA PHE A 84 -2.03 15.16 15.00
C PHE A 84 -0.56 14.97 15.39
N LEU A 85 0.21 14.25 14.57
CA LEU A 85 1.65 14.09 14.78
C LEU A 85 2.46 15.36 14.42
N VAL A 86 1.90 16.28 13.64
CA VAL A 86 2.52 17.56 13.29
C VAL A 86 2.21 18.63 14.32
N ASP A 87 0.99 18.65 14.86
CA ASP A 87 0.58 19.64 15.88
C ASP A 87 1.25 19.42 17.25
N LEU A 88 1.94 18.29 17.47
CA LEU A 88 2.72 18.03 18.67
C LEU A 88 4.12 18.71 18.68
N LEU A 89 4.44 19.47 17.63
CA LEU A 89 5.72 20.19 17.45
C LEU A 89 5.56 21.72 17.44
N LEU A 90 4.44 22.24 17.96
CA LEU A 90 4.29 23.66 18.31
C LEU A 90 4.57 23.88 19.80
#